data_AF-A0A957U2R0-F1
#
_entry.id   AF-A0A957U2R0-F1
#
_cell.length_a   1.000
_cell.length_b   1.000
_cell.length_c   1.000
_cell.angle_alpha   90.00
_cell.angle_beta   90.00
_cell.angle_gamma   90.00
#
_symmetry.space_group_name_H-M   'P 1'
#
loop_
_entity.id
_entity.type
_entity.pdbx_description
1 polymer ?
#
loop_
_entity_poly.entity_id
_entity_poly.type
_entity_poly.pdbx_seq_one_letter_code
_entity_poly.pdbx_strand_id
1 'polypeptide(L)'
;MNSSKRETMSPRERWLAVLAGETPDRVDRAALKQEFGTKVVLHGGMDNQQTLAFGSRADVEQEVRENLDILGRGGRYILAPCHNIQAVSPPENIVAMYATAYAEGWY
;
A
#
# COMPACT_ATOMS: atom_id res chain seq x y z
N MET A 1 -12.29 -3.98 13.23
CA MET A 1 -13.50 -3.25 12.78
C MET A 1 -13.42 -3.08 11.29
N ASN A 2 -14.31 -3.77 10.58
CA ASN A 2 -14.38 -3.84 9.13
C ASN A 2 -14.97 -2.52 8.59
N SER A 3 -14.13 -1.69 7.98
CA SER A 3 -14.58 -0.57 7.14
C SER A 3 -13.89 -0.73 5.81
N SER A 4 -14.48 -1.53 4.93
CA SER A 4 -14.28 -1.34 3.50
C SER A 4 -14.79 0.07 3.20
N LYS A 5 -13.89 1.07 3.17
CA LYS A 5 -14.21 2.38 2.62
C LYS A 5 -14.49 2.13 1.14
N ARG A 6 -15.78 2.02 0.81
CA ARG A 6 -16.22 1.88 -0.58
C ARG A 6 -15.62 3.06 -1.36
N GLU A 7 -15.02 2.76 -2.50
CA GLU A 7 -14.65 3.75 -3.50
C GLU A 7 -15.93 4.39 -4.05
N THR A 8 -16.44 5.41 -3.36
CA THR A 8 -17.69 6.08 -3.72
C THR A 8 -17.46 7.31 -4.56
N MET A 9 -16.24 7.87 -4.52
CA MET A 9 -15.91 9.09 -5.24
C MET A 9 -15.43 8.75 -6.65
N SER A 10 -15.99 9.43 -7.63
CA SER A 10 -15.42 9.54 -8.97
C SER A 10 -14.05 10.22 -8.93
N PRO A 11 -13.21 10.07 -9.99
CA PRO A 11 -11.93 10.77 -10.07
C PRO A 11 -12.04 12.30 -9.88
N ARG A 12 -13.13 12.92 -10.37
CA ARG A 12 -13.40 14.35 -10.19
C ARG A 12 -13.68 14.70 -8.74
N GLU A 13 -14.49 13.90 -8.05
CA GLU A 13 -14.84 14.15 -6.65
C GLU A 13 -13.61 14.03 -5.75
N ARG A 14 -12.75 13.03 -5.96
CA ARG A 14 -11.49 12.91 -5.20
C ARG A 14 -10.60 14.14 -5.38
N TRP A 15 -10.48 14.64 -6.62
CA TRP A 15 -9.72 15.83 -6.91
C TRP A 15 -10.28 17.07 -6.20
N LEU A 16 -11.62 17.22 -6.20
CA LEU A 16 -12.28 18.34 -5.51
C LEU A 16 -12.10 18.28 -4.00
N ALA A 17 -12.14 17.10 -3.38
CA ALA A 17 -11.86 16.94 -1.95
C ALA A 17 -10.44 17.41 -1.59
N VAL A 18 -9.44 17.06 -2.41
CA VAL A 18 -8.06 17.55 -2.21
C VAL A 18 -8.01 19.07 -2.22
N LEU A 19 -8.68 19.72 -3.18
CA LEU A 19 -8.73 21.18 -3.27
C LEU A 19 -9.47 21.83 -2.09
N ALA A 20 -10.43 21.12 -1.49
CA ALA A 20 -11.14 21.55 -0.30
C ALA A 20 -10.37 21.30 1.02
N GLY A 21 -9.20 20.64 0.96
CA GLY A 21 -8.45 20.23 2.15
C GLY A 21 -9.06 19.03 2.87
N GLU A 22 -9.97 18.30 2.22
CA GLU A 22 -10.58 17.08 2.72
C GLU A 22 -9.74 15.85 2.36
N THR A 23 -9.95 14.74 3.07
CA THR A 23 -9.29 13.46 2.74
C THR A 23 -10.14 12.69 1.74
N PRO A 24 -9.69 12.49 0.48
CA PRO A 24 -10.42 11.68 -0.49
C PRO A 24 -10.43 10.20 -0.08
N ASP A 25 -11.36 9.42 -0.66
CA ASP A 25 -11.30 7.97 -0.55
C ASP A 25 -10.05 7.40 -1.24
N ARG A 26 -9.66 6.19 -0.82
CA ARG A 26 -8.53 5.44 -1.39
C ARG A 26 -9.07 4.27 -2.20
N VAL A 27 -8.35 3.91 -3.25
CA VAL A 27 -8.63 2.71 -4.04
C VAL A 27 -8.31 1.47 -3.19
N ASP A 28 -9.24 0.52 -3.15
CA ASP A 28 -9.16 -0.72 -2.40
C ASP A 28 -8.23 -1.72 -3.11
N ARG A 29 -7.19 -2.14 -2.38
CA ARG A 29 -6.16 -3.06 -2.87
C ARG A 29 -6.74 -4.42 -3.28
N ALA A 30 -7.75 -4.93 -2.55
CA ALA A 30 -8.35 -6.22 -2.84
C ALA A 30 -9.22 -6.16 -4.10
N ALA A 31 -9.99 -5.08 -4.28
CA ALA A 31 -10.74 -4.83 -5.51
C ALA A 31 -9.80 -4.72 -6.73
N LEU A 32 -8.69 -3.97 -6.61
CA LEU A 32 -7.66 -3.87 -7.64
C LEU A 32 -7.07 -5.25 -8.00
N LYS A 33 -6.71 -6.05 -6.99
CA LYS A 33 -6.18 -7.40 -7.22
C LYS A 33 -7.21 -8.29 -7.92
N GLN A 34 -8.47 -8.24 -7.51
CA GLN A 34 -9.54 -9.02 -8.12
C GLN A 34 -9.74 -8.66 -9.60
N GLU A 35 -9.76 -7.38 -9.94
CA GLU A 35 -10.06 -6.91 -11.29
C GLU A 35 -8.88 -7.04 -12.26
N PHE A 36 -7.66 -6.80 -11.78
CA PHE A 36 -6.46 -6.64 -12.62
C PHE A 36 -5.35 -7.65 -12.35
N GLY A 37 -5.41 -8.40 -11.25
CA GLY A 37 -4.32 -9.28 -10.79
C GLY A 37 -3.94 -10.40 -11.75
N THR A 38 -4.82 -10.78 -12.69
CA THR A 38 -4.54 -11.75 -13.76
C THR A 38 -4.09 -11.11 -15.07
N LYS A 39 -4.18 -9.79 -15.18
CA LYS A 39 -3.92 -9.02 -16.41
C LYS A 39 -2.58 -8.30 -16.36
N VAL A 40 -2.20 -7.77 -15.20
CA VAL A 40 -0.96 -7.00 -15.02
C VAL A 40 -0.12 -7.54 -13.85
N VAL A 41 1.07 -6.95 -13.66
CA VAL A 41 1.84 -7.08 -12.42
C VAL A 41 1.58 -5.81 -11.63
N LEU A 42 1.11 -5.94 -10.39
CA LEU A 42 0.90 -4.80 -9.50
C LEU A 42 2.23 -4.40 -8.86
N HIS A 43 2.47 -3.11 -8.67
CA HIS A 43 3.70 -2.57 -8.09
C HIS A 43 3.36 -1.44 -7.11
N GLY A 44 3.99 -1.43 -5.93
CA GLY A 44 3.73 -0.43 -4.89
C GLY A 44 2.96 -1.00 -3.69
N GLY A 45 2.19 -0.16 -3.00
CA GLY A 45 1.26 -0.57 -1.94
C GLY A 45 1.70 -0.27 -0.50
N MET A 46 2.97 0.04 -0.26
CA MET A 46 3.45 0.48 1.07
C MET A 46 3.25 1.98 1.29
N ASP A 47 2.65 2.39 2.41
CA ASP A 47 2.41 3.79 2.77
C ASP A 47 3.72 4.49 3.17
N ASN A 48 4.19 5.39 2.30
CA ASN A 48 5.40 6.17 2.54
C ASN A 48 5.16 7.43 3.39
N GLN A 49 3.91 7.83 3.63
CA GLN A 49 3.57 9.06 4.34
C GLN A 49 3.33 8.84 5.82
N GLN A 50 2.89 7.64 6.21
CA GLN A 50 2.59 7.29 7.60
C GLN A 50 3.47 6.14 8.09
N THR A 51 3.31 4.94 7.55
CA THR A 51 3.97 3.74 8.08
C THR A 51 5.48 3.80 7.94
N LEU A 52 6.00 4.08 6.74
CA LEU A 52 7.46 4.19 6.57
C LEU A 52 8.06 5.43 7.26
N ALA A 53 7.30 6.52 7.38
CA ALA A 53 7.77 7.78 7.93
C ALA A 53 7.77 7.81 9.47
N PHE A 54 6.73 7.26 10.09
CA PHE A 54 6.43 7.45 11.51
C PHE A 54 6.03 6.15 12.24
N GLY A 55 5.81 5.06 11.51
CA GLY A 55 5.49 3.76 12.09
C GLY A 55 6.69 3.13 12.78
N SER A 56 6.40 2.22 13.72
CA SER A 56 7.40 1.33 14.27
C SER A 56 7.79 0.26 13.25
N ARG A 57 8.92 -0.42 13.50
CA ARG A 57 9.31 -1.60 12.71
C ARG A 57 8.18 -2.63 12.63
N ALA A 58 7.47 -2.89 13.73
CA ALA A 58 6.37 -3.85 13.73
C ALA A 58 5.21 -3.41 12.83
N ASP A 59 4.91 -2.11 12.77
CA ASP A 59 3.89 -1.57 11.87
C ASP A 59 4.29 -1.77 10.40
N VAL A 60 5.57 -1.57 10.07
CA VAL A 60 6.11 -1.81 8.72
C VAL A 60 5.99 -3.29 8.34
N GLU A 61 6.44 -4.20 9.21
CA GLU A 61 6.36 -5.64 8.96
C GLU A 61 4.92 -6.10 8.79
N GLN A 62 4.00 -5.57 9.61
CA GLN A 62 2.57 -5.86 9.51
C GLN A 62 1.98 -5.39 8.18
N GLU A 63 2.27 -4.16 7.74
CA GLU A 63 1.76 -3.66 6.46
C GLU A 63 2.34 -4.42 5.26
N VAL A 64 3.61 -4.85 5.35
CA VAL A 64 4.20 -5.76 4.35
C VAL A 64 3.36 -7.03 4.26
N ARG A 65 3.09 -7.71 5.38
CA ARG A 65 2.28 -8.94 5.39
C ARG A 65 0.89 -8.72 4.82
N GLU A 66 0.24 -7.61 5.15
CA GLU A 66 -1.06 -7.26 4.57
C GLU A 66 -1.00 -7.08 3.05
N ASN A 67 0.03 -6.39 2.55
CA ASN A 67 0.25 -6.23 1.11
C ASN A 67 0.51 -7.58 0.43
N LEU A 68 1.31 -8.44 1.03
CA LEU A 68 1.60 -9.78 0.56
C LEU A 68 0.33 -10.66 0.51
N ASP A 69 -0.49 -10.63 1.55
CA ASP A 69 -1.74 -11.39 1.62
C ASP A 69 -2.78 -10.93 0.59
N ILE A 70 -2.89 -9.61 0.38
CA ILE A 70 -3.89 -9.02 -0.53
C ILE A 70 -3.39 -9.03 -1.97
N LEU A 71 -2.24 -8.41 -2.24
CA LEU A 71 -1.72 -8.17 -3.58
C LEU A 71 -0.82 -9.32 -4.06
N GLY A 72 -0.07 -9.96 -3.16
CA GLY A 72 0.88 -11.03 -3.46
C GLY A 72 0.23 -12.38 -3.76
N ARG A 73 -0.97 -12.64 -3.26
CA ARG A 73 -1.69 -13.92 -3.48
C ARG A 73 -1.79 -14.26 -4.97
N GLY A 74 -1.29 -15.45 -5.34
CA GLY A 74 -1.25 -15.92 -6.73
C GLY A 74 -0.17 -15.27 -7.60
N GLY A 75 0.84 -14.66 -6.97
CA GLY A 75 1.96 -14.00 -7.64
C GLY A 75 1.57 -12.66 -8.30
N ARG A 76 2.44 -12.17 -9.20
CA ARG A 76 2.24 -10.95 -10.01
C ARG A 76 2.10 -9.67 -9.18
N TYR A 77 2.95 -9.55 -8.16
CA TYR A 77 3.07 -8.37 -7.33
C TYR A 77 4.53 -8.08 -7.02
N ILE A 78 4.92 -6.82 -7.11
CA ILE A 78 6.24 -6.32 -6.73
C ILE A 78 6.02 -5.30 -5.59
N LEU A 79 6.39 -5.70 -4.37
CA LEU A 79 6.26 -4.82 -3.22
C LEU A 79 7.20 -3.62 -3.35
N ALA A 80 6.64 -2.43 -3.19
CA ALA A 80 7.36 -1.16 -3.18
C ALA A 80 6.54 -0.09 -2.42
N PRO A 81 7.16 1.05 -2.08
CA PRO A 81 6.45 2.25 -1.68
C PRO A 81 5.41 2.70 -2.72
N CYS A 82 4.28 3.27 -2.29
CA CYS A 82 3.26 3.82 -3.19
C CYS A 82 3.70 5.13 -3.86
N HIS A 83 4.72 5.79 -3.30
CA HIS A 83 5.46 6.90 -3.89
C HIS A 83 6.92 6.85 -3.41
N ASN A 84 7.80 7.71 -3.96
CA ASN A 84 9.20 7.81 -3.55
C ASN A 84 9.37 7.87 -2.03
N ILE A 85 10.36 7.12 -1.53
CA ILE A 85 10.84 7.23 -0.14
C ILE A 85 11.36 8.65 0.08
N GLN A 86 10.95 9.27 1.19
CA GLN A 86 11.33 10.63 1.54
C GLN A 86 12.36 10.62 2.67
N ALA A 87 13.10 11.72 2.81
CA ALA A 87 14.17 11.84 3.81
C ALA A 87 13.68 11.71 5.28
N VAL A 88 12.37 11.83 5.52
CA VAL A 88 11.75 11.61 6.83
C VAL A 88 11.64 10.14 7.21
N SER A 89 11.69 9.22 6.23
CA SER A 89 11.59 7.78 6.49
C SER A 89 12.89 7.25 7.11
N PRO A 90 12.83 6.66 8.33
CA PRO A 90 14.02 6.08 8.95
C PRO A 90 14.57 4.91 8.11
N PRO A 91 15.89 4.81 7.91
CA PRO A 91 16.51 3.72 7.15
C PRO A 91 16.12 2.32 7.65
N GLU A 92 15.99 2.14 8.95
CA GLU A 92 15.57 0.89 9.60
C GLU A 92 14.18 0.43 9.16
N ASN A 93 13.24 1.37 8.91
CA ASN A 93 11.92 1.04 8.40
C ASN A 93 12.00 0.60 6.93
N ILE A 94 12.85 1.24 6.12
CA ILE A 94 13.08 0.84 4.73
C ILE A 94 13.68 -0.57 4.66
N VAL A 95 14.67 -0.84 5.51
CA VAL A 95 15.31 -2.17 5.60
C VAL A 95 14.30 -3.20 6.09
N ALA A 96 13.50 -2.91 7.12
CA ALA A 96 12.48 -3.82 7.62
C ALA A 96 11.45 -4.18 6.55
N MET A 97 11.01 -3.20 5.75
CA MET A 97 10.09 -3.42 4.64
C MET A 97 10.63 -4.45 3.64
N TYR A 98 11.84 -4.24 3.11
CA TYR A 98 12.43 -5.13 2.13
C TYR A 98 12.86 -6.48 2.73
N ALA A 99 13.37 -6.51 3.96
CA ALA A 99 13.77 -7.74 4.62
C ALA A 99 12.57 -8.67 4.87
N THR A 100 11.44 -8.11 5.28
CA THR A 100 10.20 -8.87 5.51
C THR A 100 9.64 -9.39 4.20
N ALA A 101 9.59 -8.56 3.17
CA ALA A 101 9.15 -8.97 1.84
C ALA A 101 10.06 -10.08 1.26
N TYR A 102 11.37 -9.97 1.46
CA TYR A 102 12.31 -11.01 1.05
C TYR A 102 12.17 -12.30 1.87
N ALA A 103 11.82 -12.24 3.16
CA ALA A 103 11.65 -13.44 3.97
C ALA A 103 10.33 -14.18 3.66
N GLU A 104 9.26 -13.43 3.38
CA GLU A 104 7.88 -13.95 3.38
C GLU A 104 7.20 -13.91 1.99
N GLY A 105 7.84 -13.30 0.98
CA GLY A 105 7.23 -12.94 -0.31
C GLY A 105 7.44 -13.91 -1.48
N TRP A 106 7.85 -15.16 -1.23
CA TRP A 106 8.16 -16.13 -2.28
C TRP A 106 6.99 -17.07 -2.56
N TYR A 107 6.13 -16.70 -3.52
CA TYR A 107 5.03 -17.53 -4.04
C TYR A 107 5.11 -17.68 -5.56
#